data_AF-A0A4P8WK96-F1
#
_entry.id   AF-A0A4P8WK96-F1
#
_cell.length_a   1.000
_cell.length_b   1.000
_cell.length_c   1.000
_cell.angle_alpha   90.00
_cell.angle_beta   90.00
_cell.angle_gamma   90.00
#
_symmetry.space_group_name_H-M   'P 1'
#
loop_
_entity.id
_entity.type
_entity.pdbx_description
1 polymer ?
#
loop_
_entity_poly.entity_id
_entity_poly.type
_entity_poly.pdbx_seq_one_letter_code
_entity_poly.pdbx_strand_id
1 'polypeptide(L)'
;MQDDGADPGPDSERAVPADGVDPAPERERRLETRPGSGSLSRADVQRDSTVRQWGVVTPSATVIGRAESPDADLSESVRRLHDEQHAATPGYSERAHHLDRLRTTQALCNALEVTPWQRDLALGVMDEIDLTEFGSQRAIEKVALVVIRHVVDVDRQQYFGLDDIDAQELSADRMDELFGQYRAHDITDEETFKRLAADYGLDTTSLNRLRRVLKSQLEDELPAYGRNPYRDPNLPDVTDADTDAADAPATGSES
;
A
#
# COMPACT_ATOMS: atom_id res chain seq x y z
N MET A 1 -39.47 42.51 -59.02
CA MET A 1 -39.09 41.21 -58.44
C MET A 1 -38.13 41.52 -57.32
N GLN A 2 -38.67 41.56 -56.09
CA GLN A 2 -37.93 41.49 -54.82
C GLN A 2 -36.99 40.26 -54.84
N ASP A 3 -35.88 40.18 -54.10
CA ASP A 3 -35.43 40.94 -52.92
C ASP A 3 -33.90 40.87 -52.75
N ASP A 4 -33.41 41.75 -51.88
CA ASP A 4 -32.08 41.96 -51.29
C ASP A 4 -31.44 40.68 -50.67
N GLY A 5 -30.16 40.57 -50.30
CA GLY A 5 -29.09 41.51 -49.97
C GLY A 5 -28.10 40.82 -49.02
N ALA A 6 -26.92 41.44 -48.92
CA ALA A 6 -25.74 41.24 -48.06
C ALA A 6 -25.79 40.40 -46.75
N ASP A 7 -24.64 39.75 -46.50
CA ASP A 7 -24.08 39.20 -45.23
C ASP A 7 -23.94 40.28 -44.13
N PRO A 8 -24.05 40.01 -42.79
CA PRO A 8 -22.96 39.43 -41.96
C PRO A 8 -23.40 38.59 -40.72
N GLY A 9 -22.48 37.85 -40.08
CA GLY A 9 -22.66 37.24 -38.73
C GLY A 9 -22.57 38.25 -37.55
N PRO A 10 -22.41 37.86 -36.26
CA PRO A 10 -22.56 36.55 -35.59
C PRO A 10 -23.50 36.59 -34.33
N ASP A 11 -23.55 35.45 -33.61
CA ASP A 11 -23.96 35.23 -32.21
C ASP A 11 -25.43 35.47 -31.78
N SER A 12 -26.16 34.37 -31.55
CA SER A 12 -27.22 34.30 -30.54
C SER A 12 -27.46 32.85 -30.11
N GLU A 13 -27.42 32.69 -28.80
CA GLU A 13 -27.63 31.49 -28.01
C GLU A 13 -28.89 30.69 -28.41
N ARG A 14 -28.77 29.35 -28.45
CA ARG A 14 -29.85 28.49 -27.96
C ARG A 14 -29.34 27.11 -27.57
N ALA A 15 -29.38 26.91 -26.26
CA ALA A 15 -29.20 25.65 -25.57
C ALA A 15 -30.10 24.54 -26.17
N VAL A 16 -29.47 23.42 -26.50
CA VAL A 16 -30.14 22.13 -26.69
C VAL A 16 -30.46 21.58 -25.29
N PRO A 17 -31.70 21.14 -25.03
CA PRO A 17 -32.08 20.63 -23.73
C PRO A 17 -31.35 19.31 -23.46
N ALA A 18 -30.61 19.26 -22.36
CA ALA A 18 -30.22 18.02 -21.72
C ALA A 18 -31.50 17.30 -21.28
N ASP A 19 -31.72 16.11 -21.82
CA ASP A 19 -32.80 15.23 -21.40
C ASP A 19 -32.50 14.82 -19.95
N GLY A 20 -33.16 15.52 -19.03
CA GLY A 20 -33.13 15.24 -17.60
C GLY A 20 -33.78 13.89 -17.37
N VAL A 21 -32.97 12.88 -17.10
CA VAL A 21 -33.47 11.66 -16.47
C VAL A 21 -33.75 12.00 -15.02
N ASP A 22 -34.99 12.40 -14.74
CA ASP A 22 -35.52 12.43 -13.38
C ASP A 22 -35.31 11.05 -12.72
N PRO A 23 -34.59 10.95 -11.58
CA PRO A 23 -34.60 9.72 -10.80
C PRO A 23 -35.99 9.57 -10.19
N ALA A 24 -36.81 8.72 -10.80
CA ALA A 24 -38.10 8.35 -10.23
C ALA A 24 -37.89 7.82 -8.80
N PRO A 25 -38.73 8.22 -7.82
CA PRO A 25 -38.60 7.76 -6.45
C PRO A 25 -38.72 6.24 -6.39
N GLU A 26 -37.84 5.63 -5.61
CA GLU A 26 -37.78 4.20 -5.32
C GLU A 26 -39.16 3.67 -4.95
N ARG A 27 -39.84 3.06 -5.93
CA ARG A 27 -40.97 2.20 -5.62
C ARG A 27 -40.39 0.99 -4.91
N GLU A 28 -40.58 0.93 -3.60
CA GLU A 28 -40.37 -0.25 -2.77
C GLU A 28 -40.84 -1.49 -3.53
N ARG A 29 -39.91 -2.23 -4.13
CA ARG A 29 -40.21 -3.49 -4.79
C ARG A 29 -40.51 -4.49 -3.69
N ARG A 30 -41.79 -4.64 -3.33
CA ARG A 30 -42.23 -5.75 -2.49
C ARG A 30 -41.75 -7.05 -3.12
N LEU A 31 -40.87 -7.75 -2.41
CA LEU A 31 -40.39 -9.07 -2.78
C LEU A 31 -41.58 -10.03 -2.78
N GLU A 32 -42.04 -10.43 -3.96
CA GLU A 32 -43.10 -11.44 -4.08
C GLU A 32 -42.53 -12.81 -3.70
N THR A 33 -43.10 -13.44 -2.66
CA THR A 33 -42.63 -14.72 -2.09
C THR A 33 -43.33 -15.95 -2.67
N ARG A 34 -44.07 -15.80 -3.79
CA ARG A 34 -44.77 -16.93 -4.42
C ARG A 34 -43.76 -17.91 -5.04
N PRO A 35 -44.00 -19.24 -4.98
CA PRO A 35 -43.16 -20.21 -5.66
C PRO A 35 -43.09 -19.91 -7.16
N GLY A 36 -41.88 -19.71 -7.70
CA GLY A 36 -41.66 -19.29 -9.10
C GLY A 36 -41.57 -17.78 -9.34
N SER A 37 -41.81 -16.94 -8.34
CA SER A 37 -41.67 -15.47 -8.43
C SER A 37 -40.24 -15.01 -8.76
N GLY A 38 -39.23 -15.81 -8.40
CA GLY A 38 -37.82 -15.55 -8.73
C GLY A 38 -37.34 -16.18 -10.03
N SER A 39 -38.20 -16.86 -10.81
CA SER A 39 -37.77 -17.46 -12.08
C SER A 39 -37.65 -16.38 -13.15
N LEU A 40 -36.43 -16.21 -13.69
CA LEU A 40 -36.16 -15.28 -14.79
C LEU A 40 -37.10 -15.54 -15.96
N SER A 41 -37.70 -14.49 -16.52
CA SER A 41 -38.53 -14.65 -17.71
C SER A 41 -37.67 -15.13 -18.89
N ARG A 42 -38.28 -15.82 -19.87
CA ARG A 42 -37.56 -16.23 -21.10
C ARG A 42 -36.86 -15.05 -21.79
N ALA A 43 -37.41 -13.83 -21.68
CA ALA A 43 -36.80 -12.62 -22.24
C ALA A 43 -35.58 -12.15 -21.43
N ASP A 44 -35.58 -12.34 -20.10
CA ASP A 44 -34.43 -12.03 -19.24
C ASP A 44 -33.31 -13.06 -19.43
N VAL A 45 -33.65 -14.36 -19.58
CA VAL A 45 -32.69 -15.42 -19.96
C VAL A 45 -32.10 -15.17 -21.34
N GLN A 46 -32.88 -14.65 -22.30
CA GLN A 46 -32.35 -14.26 -23.61
C GLN A 46 -31.39 -13.07 -23.51
N ARG A 47 -31.69 -12.06 -22.66
CA ARG A 47 -30.78 -10.92 -22.42
C ARG A 47 -29.49 -11.34 -21.71
N ASP A 48 -29.53 -12.34 -20.84
CA ASP A 48 -28.35 -12.83 -20.11
C ASP A 48 -27.50 -13.80 -20.97
N SER A 49 -28.15 -14.59 -21.84
CA SER A 49 -27.47 -15.48 -22.80
C SER A 49 -26.93 -14.75 -24.04
N THR A 50 -27.43 -13.54 -24.32
CA THR A 50 -26.83 -12.66 -25.32
C THR A 50 -25.65 -11.97 -24.66
N VAL A 51 -24.46 -12.54 -24.87
CA VAL A 51 -23.14 -12.03 -24.48
C VAL A 51 -23.15 -10.51 -24.36
N ARG A 52 -22.89 -9.99 -23.16
CA ARG A 52 -22.66 -8.56 -22.94
C ARG A 52 -21.61 -8.09 -23.95
N GLN A 53 -22.01 -7.21 -24.86
CA GLN A 53 -21.10 -6.47 -25.75
C GLN A 53 -20.04 -5.66 -24.97
N TRP A 54 -20.22 -5.52 -23.66
CA TRP A 54 -19.29 -4.88 -22.72
C TRP A 54 -18.86 -5.85 -21.61
N GLY A 55 -18.52 -7.09 -21.97
CA GLY A 55 -17.54 -7.83 -21.17
C GLY A 55 -16.22 -7.08 -21.25
N VAL A 56 -15.60 -6.75 -20.11
CA VAL A 56 -14.21 -6.28 -20.04
C VAL A 56 -13.33 -7.49 -20.37
N VAL A 57 -13.27 -7.83 -21.64
CA VAL A 57 -12.31 -8.74 -22.24
C VAL A 57 -11.74 -8.03 -23.46
N THR A 58 -11.28 -6.80 -23.25
CA THR A 58 -10.25 -6.28 -24.14
C THR A 58 -8.95 -6.97 -23.71
N PRO A 59 -8.22 -7.64 -24.62
CA PRO A 59 -6.88 -8.15 -24.34
C PRO A 59 -5.92 -7.04 -23.85
N SER A 60 -6.31 -5.77 -23.97
CA SER A 60 -5.60 -4.57 -23.52
C SER A 60 -5.56 -4.37 -22.01
N ALA A 61 -6.41 -5.05 -21.22
CA ALA A 61 -6.51 -4.82 -19.78
C ALA A 61 -5.25 -5.26 -18.99
N THR A 62 -4.29 -5.92 -19.63
CA THR A 62 -2.98 -6.27 -19.08
C THR A 62 -1.84 -6.04 -20.08
N VAL A 63 -1.97 -5.05 -20.98
CA VAL A 63 -0.95 -4.74 -21.99
C VAL A 63 -0.62 -3.24 -21.96
N ILE A 64 -0.28 -2.72 -20.78
CA ILE A 64 0.37 -1.42 -20.70
C ILE A 64 1.85 -1.66 -21.03
N GLY A 65 2.31 -1.17 -22.18
CA GLY A 65 3.73 -1.10 -22.53
C GLY A 65 4.27 -2.10 -23.56
N ARG A 66 3.44 -2.93 -24.22
CA ARG A 66 3.87 -3.72 -25.38
C ARG A 66 3.36 -3.07 -26.67
N ALA A 67 4.26 -2.92 -27.63
CA ALA A 67 3.95 -2.42 -28.96
C ALA A 67 2.94 -3.30 -29.70
N GLU A 68 1.92 -2.68 -30.32
CA GLU A 68 0.94 -3.38 -31.16
C GLU A 68 1.52 -3.83 -32.51
N SER A 69 2.65 -3.23 -32.91
CA SER A 69 3.42 -3.57 -34.11
C SER A 69 4.89 -3.15 -33.94
N PRO A 70 5.84 -3.68 -34.73
CA PRO A 70 7.26 -3.29 -34.64
C PRO A 70 7.50 -1.79 -34.82
N ASP A 71 6.69 -1.11 -35.63
CA ASP A 71 6.78 0.33 -35.88
C ASP A 71 6.14 1.17 -34.76
N ALA A 72 5.26 0.55 -33.96
CA ALA A 72 4.69 1.13 -32.75
C ALA A 72 5.52 0.82 -31.49
N ASP A 73 6.65 0.12 -31.64
CA ASP A 73 7.55 -0.19 -30.55
C ASP A 73 8.42 1.02 -30.21
N LEU A 74 8.76 1.15 -28.93
CA LEU A 74 9.63 2.23 -28.48
C LEU A 74 10.97 2.08 -29.19
N SER A 75 11.48 3.19 -29.74
CA SER A 75 12.77 3.18 -30.40
C SER A 75 13.86 2.66 -29.45
N GLU A 76 14.86 1.99 -30.00
CA GLU A 76 15.99 1.47 -29.22
C GLU A 76 16.64 2.58 -28.37
N SER A 77 16.70 3.81 -28.89
CA SER A 77 17.21 4.98 -28.14
C SER A 77 16.36 5.30 -26.90
N VAL A 78 15.04 5.18 -26.97
CA VAL A 78 14.15 5.45 -25.83
C VAL A 78 14.23 4.30 -24.81
N ARG A 79 14.33 3.04 -25.25
CA ARG A 79 14.61 1.90 -24.37
C ARG A 79 15.94 2.08 -23.65
N ARG A 80 17.01 2.43 -24.37
CA ARG A 80 18.33 2.71 -23.79
C ARG A 80 18.33 3.90 -22.84
N LEU A 81 17.52 4.92 -23.09
CA LEU A 81 17.36 6.06 -22.19
C LEU A 81 16.74 5.65 -20.85
N HIS A 82 15.79 4.72 -20.88
CA HIS A 82 15.10 4.20 -19.70
C HIS A 82 15.94 3.15 -18.95
N ASP A 83 16.67 2.30 -19.67
CA ASP A 83 17.47 1.20 -19.11
C ASP A 83 18.92 1.61 -18.74
N GLU A 84 19.18 2.90 -18.48
CA GLU A 84 20.52 3.46 -18.19
C GLU A 84 21.63 3.19 -19.22
N GLN A 85 21.30 2.70 -20.41
CA GLN A 85 22.32 2.48 -21.45
C GLN A 85 22.75 3.78 -22.15
N HIS A 86 22.27 4.94 -21.67
CA HIS A 86 22.59 6.27 -22.18
C HIS A 86 23.34 7.10 -21.11
N ALA A 87 24.47 7.69 -21.50
CA ALA A 87 25.35 8.47 -20.63
C ALA A 87 24.74 9.73 -20.00
N ALA A 88 23.48 10.06 -20.30
CA ALA A 88 22.76 11.25 -19.81
C ALA A 88 21.85 10.96 -18.61
N THR A 89 21.69 9.69 -18.22
CA THR A 89 20.86 9.27 -17.07
C THR A 89 21.68 8.55 -15.99
N PRO A 90 22.82 9.11 -15.52
CA PRO A 90 23.57 8.49 -14.43
C PRO A 90 22.72 8.41 -13.16
N GLY A 91 22.73 7.26 -12.48
CA GLY A 91 22.10 7.08 -11.16
C GLY A 91 20.59 6.85 -11.17
N TYR A 92 19.98 6.44 -12.29
CA TYR A 92 18.60 5.96 -12.30
C TYR A 92 18.43 4.59 -11.63
N SER A 93 19.31 3.61 -11.85
CA SER A 93 19.26 2.27 -11.24
C SER A 93 19.43 2.36 -9.73
N GLU A 94 20.35 3.21 -9.26
CA GLU A 94 20.52 3.48 -7.83
C GLU A 94 19.24 4.06 -7.22
N ARG A 95 18.62 5.06 -7.87
CA ARG A 95 17.34 5.64 -7.43
C ARG A 95 16.18 4.65 -7.54
N ALA A 96 16.13 3.83 -8.58
CA ALA A 96 15.07 2.85 -8.79
C ALA A 96 15.18 1.74 -7.73
N HIS A 97 16.38 1.24 -7.46
CA HIS A 97 16.65 0.27 -6.41
C HIS A 97 16.37 0.85 -5.02
N HIS A 98 16.75 2.10 -4.77
CA HIS A 98 16.40 2.83 -3.55
C HIS A 98 14.89 2.93 -3.34
N LEU A 99 14.13 3.32 -4.36
CA LEU A 99 12.68 3.39 -4.32
C LEU A 99 12.02 2.02 -4.16
N ASP A 100 12.54 0.99 -4.83
CA ASP A 100 12.05 -0.38 -4.73
C ASP A 100 12.22 -0.93 -3.31
N ARG A 101 13.38 -0.65 -2.71
CA ARG A 101 13.69 -0.95 -1.31
C ARG A 101 12.67 -0.33 -0.34
N LEU A 102 12.40 0.97 -0.47
CA LEU A 102 11.43 1.65 0.39
C LEU A 102 9.98 1.19 0.14
N ARG A 103 9.58 1.00 -1.12
CA ARG A 103 8.22 0.55 -1.48
C ARG A 103 7.94 -0.87 -0.99
N THR A 104 8.90 -1.77 -1.17
CA THR A 104 8.80 -3.16 -0.68
C THR A 104 8.69 -3.19 0.84
N THR A 105 9.50 -2.38 1.53
CA THR A 105 9.45 -2.24 2.99
C THR A 105 8.08 -1.72 3.45
N GLN A 106 7.57 -0.67 2.81
CA GLN A 106 6.24 -0.13 3.08
C GLN A 106 5.13 -1.17 2.89
N ALA A 107 5.20 -1.96 1.81
CA ALA A 107 4.24 -3.02 1.53
C ALA A 107 4.26 -4.10 2.62
N LEU A 108 5.45 -4.50 3.09
CA LEU A 108 5.60 -5.46 4.19
C LEU A 108 5.09 -4.90 5.52
N CYS A 109 5.38 -3.64 5.84
CA CYS A 109 4.85 -2.96 7.03
C CYS A 109 3.31 -2.97 7.01
N ASN A 110 2.69 -2.62 5.88
CA ASN A 110 1.24 -2.65 5.74
C ASN A 110 0.67 -4.07 5.86
N ALA A 111 1.35 -5.08 5.32
CA ALA A 111 0.92 -6.48 5.41
C ALA A 111 1.03 -7.06 6.84
N LEU A 112 1.93 -6.51 7.66
CA LEU A 112 2.14 -6.87 9.06
C LEU A 112 1.35 -6.00 10.03
N GLU A 113 0.57 -5.02 9.53
CA GLU A 113 -0.26 -4.13 10.34
C GLU A 113 0.53 -3.40 11.46
N VAL A 114 1.79 -3.06 11.19
CA VAL A 114 2.64 -2.35 12.17
C VAL A 114 2.17 -0.92 12.38
N THR A 115 2.53 -0.33 13.53
CA THR A 115 2.13 1.05 13.84
C THR A 115 2.81 2.04 12.87
N PRO A 116 2.21 3.22 12.63
CA PRO A 116 2.82 4.25 11.78
C PRO A 116 4.24 4.63 12.22
N TRP A 117 4.48 4.67 13.53
CA TRP A 117 5.79 4.91 14.12
C TRP A 117 6.81 3.82 13.75
N GLN A 118 6.47 2.55 13.96
CA GLN A 118 7.33 1.41 13.63
C GLN A 118 7.65 1.37 12.13
N ARG A 119 6.66 1.71 11.30
CA ARG A 119 6.82 1.79 9.84
C ARG A 119 7.83 2.87 9.44
N ASP A 120 7.73 4.07 9.98
CA ASP A 120 8.62 5.17 9.65
C ASP A 120 10.06 4.88 10.11
N LEU A 121 10.23 4.27 11.29
CA LEU A 121 11.52 3.77 11.76
C LEU A 121 12.09 2.68 10.84
N ALA A 122 11.28 1.71 10.44
CA ALA A 122 11.72 0.63 9.55
C ALA A 122 12.13 1.17 8.17
N LEU A 123 11.42 2.16 7.64
CA LEU A 123 11.80 2.84 6.40
C LEU A 123 13.11 3.61 6.55
N GLY A 124 13.30 4.33 7.66
CA GLY A 124 14.54 5.05 7.96
C GLY A 124 15.74 4.11 8.06
N VAL A 125 15.61 3.00 8.79
CA VAL A 125 16.64 1.96 8.88
C VAL A 125 16.92 1.38 7.49
N MET A 126 15.90 1.01 6.74
CA MET A 126 16.09 0.47 5.38
C MET A 126 16.74 1.48 4.43
N ASP A 127 16.60 2.79 4.67
CA ASP A 127 17.25 3.83 3.88
C ASP A 127 18.77 3.86 4.09
N GLU A 128 19.19 3.78 5.36
CA GLU A 128 20.58 3.95 5.79
C GLU A 128 21.44 2.70 5.66
N ILE A 129 20.86 1.51 5.88
CA ILE A 129 21.65 0.27 5.93
C ILE A 129 22.30 -0.06 4.58
N ASP A 130 23.48 -0.67 4.66
CA ASP A 130 24.15 -1.23 3.50
C ASP A 130 23.69 -2.69 3.28
N LEU A 131 22.96 -2.90 2.17
CA LEU A 131 22.49 -4.21 1.76
C LEU A 131 23.64 -5.16 1.36
N THR A 132 24.81 -4.64 0.98
CA THR A 132 25.94 -5.47 0.53
C THR A 132 26.56 -6.30 1.66
N GLU A 133 26.53 -5.79 2.89
CA GLU A 133 26.98 -6.49 4.11
C GLU A 133 26.16 -7.76 4.42
N PHE A 134 24.92 -7.85 3.92
CA PHE A 134 24.10 -9.06 4.03
C PHE A 134 24.51 -10.16 3.03
N GLY A 135 25.47 -9.89 2.16
CA GLY A 135 26.10 -10.85 1.25
C GLY A 135 25.08 -11.51 0.31
N SER A 136 25.05 -12.85 0.31
CA SER A 136 24.15 -13.62 -0.56
C SER A 136 22.67 -13.51 -0.17
N GLN A 137 22.35 -12.98 1.02
CA GLN A 137 20.99 -12.85 1.54
C GLN A 137 20.48 -11.40 1.50
N ARG A 138 21.09 -10.56 0.66
CA ARG A 138 20.74 -9.13 0.46
C ARG A 138 19.42 -8.86 -0.26
N ALA A 139 18.54 -9.86 -0.37
CA ALA A 139 17.22 -9.67 -0.95
C ALA A 139 16.44 -8.66 -0.09
N ILE A 140 15.85 -7.66 -0.73
CA ILE A 140 15.20 -6.53 -0.06
C ILE A 140 14.14 -7.03 0.92
N GLU A 141 13.35 -8.02 0.51
CA GLU A 141 12.25 -8.59 1.28
C GLU A 141 12.73 -9.26 2.57
N LYS A 142 13.84 -10.01 2.48
CA LYS A 142 14.44 -10.68 3.64
C LYS A 142 14.97 -9.67 4.65
N VAL A 143 15.73 -8.69 4.17
CA VAL A 143 16.31 -7.66 5.04
C VAL A 143 15.22 -6.80 5.65
N ALA A 144 14.21 -6.39 4.88
CA ALA A 144 13.07 -5.63 5.38
C ALA A 144 12.31 -6.37 6.48
N LEU A 145 12.03 -7.68 6.34
CA LEU A 145 11.39 -8.47 7.41
C LEU A 145 12.23 -8.50 8.69
N VAL A 146 13.55 -8.60 8.56
CA VAL A 146 14.47 -8.59 9.71
C VAL A 146 14.50 -7.21 10.39
N VAL A 147 14.50 -6.13 9.60
CA VAL A 147 14.42 -4.75 10.10
C VAL A 147 13.11 -4.51 10.82
N ILE A 148 11.97 -4.86 10.23
CA ILE A 148 10.64 -4.70 10.85
C ILE A 148 10.60 -5.45 12.17
N ARG A 149 11.06 -6.71 12.21
CA ARG A 149 11.15 -7.46 13.47
C ARG A 149 12.01 -6.71 14.49
N HIS A 150 13.18 -6.22 14.08
CA HIS A 150 14.08 -5.55 15.00
C HIS A 150 13.47 -4.27 15.59
N VAL A 151 12.83 -3.45 14.76
CA VAL A 151 12.16 -2.22 15.18
C VAL A 151 11.02 -2.54 16.16
N VAL A 152 10.17 -3.51 15.85
CA VAL A 152 9.08 -3.93 16.73
C VAL A 152 9.61 -4.51 18.04
N ASP A 153 10.71 -5.29 17.99
CA ASP A 153 11.36 -5.82 19.19
C ASP A 153 11.84 -4.69 20.11
N VAL A 154 12.46 -3.64 19.56
CA VAL A 154 12.97 -2.50 20.34
C VAL A 154 11.82 -1.65 20.89
N ASP A 155 10.82 -1.34 20.06
CA ASP A 155 9.63 -0.58 20.47
C ASP A 155 8.87 -1.29 21.60
N ARG A 156 8.69 -2.62 21.50
CA ARG A 156 8.07 -3.43 22.56
C ARG A 156 8.94 -3.48 23.81
N GLN A 157 10.27 -3.55 23.68
CA GLN A 157 11.19 -3.48 24.82
C GLN A 157 11.05 -2.16 25.58
N GLN A 158 11.02 -1.03 24.86
CA GLN A 158 10.82 0.30 25.45
C GLN A 158 9.44 0.43 26.10
N TYR A 159 8.38 -0.07 25.46
CA TYR A 159 7.02 -0.04 26.00
C TYR A 159 6.90 -0.77 27.35
N PHE A 160 7.55 -1.94 27.46
CA PHE A 160 7.59 -2.70 28.71
C PHE A 160 8.69 -2.23 29.68
N GLY A 161 9.49 -1.23 29.30
CA GLY A 161 10.60 -0.67 30.09
C GLY A 161 11.76 -1.65 30.30
N LEU A 162 11.98 -2.62 29.39
CA LEU A 162 13.08 -3.58 29.48
C LEU A 162 14.45 -3.01 29.10
N ASP A 163 14.47 -1.83 28.50
CA ASP A 163 15.66 -1.12 28.04
C ASP A 163 16.50 -0.55 29.19
N ASP A 164 15.87 -0.15 30.30
CA ASP A 164 16.53 0.52 31.44
C ASP A 164 16.57 -0.34 32.73
N ILE A 165 16.29 -1.63 32.59
CA ILE A 165 16.22 -2.57 33.70
C ILE A 165 17.59 -3.18 33.99
N ASP A 166 18.09 -3.02 35.22
CA ASP A 166 19.23 -3.78 35.71
C ASP A 166 18.79 -5.23 36.01
N ALA A 167 19.23 -6.15 35.15
CA ALA A 167 18.96 -7.57 35.28
C ALA A 167 19.49 -8.17 36.60
N GLN A 168 20.44 -7.52 37.30
CA GLN A 168 20.94 -7.96 38.60
C GLN A 168 20.05 -7.57 39.78
N GLU A 169 19.20 -6.55 39.62
CA GLU A 169 18.31 -6.05 40.69
C GLU A 169 16.91 -6.70 40.65
N LEU A 170 16.57 -7.34 39.53
CA LEU A 170 15.30 -8.06 39.35
C LEU A 170 15.25 -9.38 40.13
N SER A 171 14.10 -9.63 40.78
CA SER A 171 13.80 -10.97 41.27
C SER A 171 13.52 -11.93 40.10
N ALA A 172 13.79 -13.22 40.30
CA ALA A 172 13.54 -14.27 39.30
C ALA A 172 12.07 -14.30 38.85
N ASP A 173 11.12 -14.16 39.80
CA ASP A 173 9.69 -14.15 39.49
C ASP A 173 9.28 -12.96 38.62
N ARG A 174 9.87 -11.77 38.86
CA ARG A 174 9.59 -10.57 38.06
C ARG A 174 10.22 -10.64 36.68
N MET A 175 11.41 -11.26 36.58
CA MET A 175 12.07 -11.53 35.32
C MET A 175 11.23 -12.48 34.45
N ASP A 176 10.75 -13.59 35.02
CA ASP A 176 9.90 -14.56 34.31
C ASP A 176 8.58 -13.95 33.83
N GLU A 177 7.96 -13.07 34.62
CA GLU A 177 6.74 -12.36 34.23
C GLU A 177 6.98 -11.43 33.02
N LEU A 178 8.03 -10.62 33.05
CA LEU A 178 8.39 -9.69 31.96
C LEU A 178 8.76 -10.45 30.67
N PHE A 179 9.54 -11.53 30.79
CA PHE A 179 9.85 -12.39 29.65
C PHE A 179 8.59 -13.06 29.07
N GLY A 180 7.66 -13.49 29.92
CA GLY A 180 6.38 -14.05 29.49
C GLY A 180 5.55 -13.03 28.70
N GLN A 181 5.46 -11.79 29.18
CA GLN A 181 4.74 -10.71 28.50
C GLN A 181 5.38 -10.34 27.17
N TYR A 182 6.71 -10.21 27.11
CA TYR A 182 7.44 -9.95 25.87
C TYR A 182 7.25 -11.08 24.85
N ARG A 183 7.39 -12.35 25.28
CA ARG A 183 7.22 -13.51 24.39
C ARG A 183 5.79 -13.61 23.83
N ALA A 184 4.78 -13.29 24.64
CA ALA A 184 3.40 -13.29 24.18
C ALA A 184 3.13 -12.25 23.07
N HIS A 185 3.95 -11.20 23.04
CA HIS A 185 3.94 -10.16 22.02
C HIS A 185 5.26 -10.20 21.24
N ASP A 186 5.69 -11.35 20.72
CA ASP A 186 6.75 -11.42 19.71
C ASP A 186 6.10 -11.43 18.32
N ILE A 187 6.50 -10.49 17.45
CA ILE A 187 5.96 -10.41 16.08
C ILE A 187 6.28 -11.67 15.27
N THR A 188 7.34 -12.40 15.62
CA THR A 188 7.67 -13.65 14.95
C THR A 188 6.71 -14.78 15.26
N ASP A 189 5.88 -14.65 16.29
CA ASP A 189 4.83 -15.61 16.61
C ASP A 189 3.52 -15.37 15.84
N GLU A 190 3.37 -14.20 15.22
CA GLU A 190 2.21 -13.84 14.42
C GLU A 190 2.17 -14.63 13.09
N GLU A 191 0.99 -15.14 12.73
CA GLU A 191 0.82 -16.03 11.57
C GLU A 191 1.16 -15.33 10.24
N THR A 192 0.83 -14.05 10.13
CA THR A 192 1.17 -13.19 8.99
C THR A 192 2.68 -13.10 8.79
N PHE A 193 3.44 -12.90 9.88
CA PHE A 193 4.90 -12.87 9.82
C PHE A 193 5.49 -14.22 9.43
N LYS A 194 5.01 -15.31 10.05
CA LYS A 194 5.45 -16.69 9.73
C LYS A 194 5.24 -17.02 8.25
N ARG A 195 4.09 -16.66 7.69
CA ARG A 195 3.79 -16.85 6.27
C ARG A 195 4.72 -16.04 5.37
N LEU A 196 4.87 -14.73 5.62
CA LEU A 196 5.76 -13.88 4.82
C LEU A 196 7.22 -14.34 4.90
N ALA A 197 7.70 -14.71 6.09
CA ALA A 197 9.04 -15.26 6.26
C ALA A 197 9.22 -16.56 5.44
N ALA A 198 8.24 -17.46 5.45
CA ALA A 198 8.27 -18.67 4.64
C ALA A 198 8.28 -18.38 3.14
N ASP A 199 7.44 -17.45 2.67
CA ASP A 199 7.34 -17.08 1.24
C ASP A 199 8.68 -16.57 0.68
N TYR A 200 9.44 -15.83 1.49
CA TYR A 200 10.77 -15.35 1.11
C TYR A 200 11.90 -16.30 1.50
N GLY A 201 11.62 -17.49 2.06
CA GLY A 201 12.63 -18.48 2.43
C GLY A 201 13.54 -18.02 3.57
N LEU A 202 12.96 -17.37 4.58
CA LEU A 202 13.60 -16.89 5.79
C LEU A 202 13.29 -17.85 6.95
N ASP A 203 14.21 -18.76 7.24
CA ASP A 203 14.15 -19.63 8.42
C ASP A 203 14.65 -18.91 9.69
N THR A 204 14.38 -19.46 10.87
CA THR A 204 14.79 -18.86 12.15
C THR A 204 16.31 -18.63 12.23
N THR A 205 17.10 -19.52 11.63
CA THR A 205 18.57 -19.42 11.63
C THR A 205 19.06 -18.27 10.75
N SER A 206 18.58 -18.15 9.52
CA SER A 206 18.91 -17.03 8.63
C SER A 206 18.41 -15.72 9.21
N LEU A 207 17.21 -15.69 9.77
CA LEU A 207 16.67 -14.51 10.45
C LEU A 207 17.64 -14.04 11.57
N ASN A 208 18.03 -14.93 12.49
CA ASN A 208 18.95 -14.58 13.57
C ASN A 208 20.34 -14.16 13.06
N ARG A 209 20.81 -14.74 11.96
CA ARG A 209 22.08 -14.34 11.32
C ARG A 209 21.99 -12.94 10.73
N LEU A 210 20.94 -12.64 9.97
CA LEU A 210 20.73 -11.31 9.36
C LEU A 210 20.51 -10.25 10.44
N ARG A 211 19.78 -10.58 11.52
CA ARG A 211 19.62 -9.67 12.68
C ARG A 211 20.95 -9.28 13.30
N ARG A 212 21.91 -10.21 13.38
CA ARG A 212 23.24 -9.92 13.93
C ARG A 212 24.03 -8.94 13.04
N VAL A 213 23.92 -9.09 11.72
CA VAL A 213 24.52 -8.16 10.74
C VAL A 213 23.86 -6.78 10.84
N LEU A 214 22.53 -6.74 10.92
CA LEU A 214 21.78 -5.49 11.11
C LEU A 214 22.25 -4.75 12.36
N LYS A 215 22.32 -5.44 13.51
CA LYS A 215 22.80 -4.85 14.77
C LYS A 215 24.21 -4.28 14.66
N SER A 216 25.12 -4.98 13.96
CA SER A 216 26.48 -4.46 13.78
C SER A 216 26.55 -3.20 12.92
N GLN A 217 25.57 -2.97 12.04
CA GLN A 217 25.50 -1.72 11.26
C GLN A 217 24.89 -0.56 12.06
N LEU A 218 23.96 -0.85 12.97
CA LEU A 218 23.22 0.15 13.73
C LEU A 218 23.90 0.57 15.04
N GLU A 219 25.07 0.00 15.39
CA GLU A 219 25.78 0.31 16.65
C GLU A 219 24.88 0.23 17.91
N ASP A 220 23.89 -0.67 17.89
CA ASP A 220 22.86 -0.88 18.92
C ASP A 220 21.85 0.27 19.16
N GLU A 221 21.85 1.34 18.36
CA GLU A 221 20.84 2.40 18.43
C GLU A 221 19.96 2.43 17.17
N LEU A 222 18.64 2.52 17.36
CA LEU A 222 17.75 2.81 16.24
C LEU A 222 17.88 4.29 15.89
N PRO A 223 17.97 4.63 14.60
CA PRO A 223 17.99 6.03 14.21
C PRO A 223 16.68 6.70 14.63
N ALA A 224 16.77 7.93 15.12
CA ALA A 224 15.64 8.69 15.65
C ALA A 224 14.71 9.22 14.53
N TYR A 225 14.17 8.33 13.70
CA TYR A 225 13.23 8.69 12.65
C TYR A 225 11.80 8.61 13.17
N GLY A 226 11.39 9.72 13.78
CA GLY A 226 10.06 9.88 14.37
C GLY A 226 9.30 11.14 13.98
N ARG A 227 10.04 12.10 13.43
CA ARG A 227 9.51 13.27 12.74
C ARG A 227 10.40 13.45 11.55
N ASN A 228 9.88 13.33 10.33
CA ASN A 228 10.60 13.83 9.16
C ASN A 228 10.92 15.31 9.47
N PRO A 229 12.19 15.71 9.67
CA PRO A 229 12.54 17.09 9.97
C PRO A 229 12.19 18.03 8.80
N TYR A 230 11.93 17.43 7.63
CA TYR A 230 11.49 18.08 6.40
C TYR A 230 10.06 17.66 6.01
N ARG A 231 9.20 17.34 6.99
CA ARG A 231 7.78 17.11 6.70
C ARG A 231 7.20 18.37 6.05
N ASP A 232 6.59 18.20 4.88
CA ASP A 232 5.92 19.29 4.19
C ASP A 232 4.85 19.90 5.11
N PRO A 233 4.93 21.20 5.45
CA PRO A 233 3.94 21.88 6.29
C PRO A 233 2.51 21.82 5.74
N ASN A 234 2.33 21.46 4.46
CA ASN A 234 1.02 21.39 3.82
C ASN A 234 0.36 20.00 3.92
N LEU A 235 1.02 19.00 4.52
CA LEU A 235 0.40 17.70 4.76
C LEU A 235 -0.42 17.73 6.06
N PRO A 236 -1.68 17.25 6.05
CA PRO A 236 -2.53 17.19 7.25
C PRO A 236 -1.88 16.32 8.32
N ASP A 237 -2.02 16.69 9.59
CA ASP A 237 -1.42 15.94 10.69
C ASP A 237 -2.09 14.57 10.83
N VAL A 238 -1.30 13.50 10.94
CA VAL A 238 -1.84 12.12 10.97
C VAL A 238 -2.69 11.90 12.22
N THR A 239 -2.46 12.71 13.26
CA THR A 239 -3.25 12.72 14.51
C THR A 239 -4.65 13.32 14.37
N ASP A 240 -4.93 14.12 13.34
CA ASP A 240 -6.24 14.75 13.18
C ASP A 240 -7.26 13.80 12.51
N ALA A 241 -6.79 12.87 11.67
CA ALA A 241 -7.66 11.94 10.94
C ALA A 241 -8.37 10.91 11.84
N ASP A 242 -7.74 10.47 12.94
CA ASP A 242 -8.37 9.56 13.91
C ASP A 242 -9.36 10.29 14.83
N THR A 243 -9.22 11.61 15.00
CA THR A 243 -10.14 12.40 15.83
C THR A 243 -11.45 12.68 15.07
N ASP A 244 -11.38 12.95 13.76
CA ASP A 244 -12.57 13.19 12.91
C ASP A 244 -13.41 11.92 12.68
N ALA A 245 -12.84 10.73 12.78
CA ALA A 245 -13.60 9.47 12.70
C ALA A 245 -14.35 9.14 14.01
N ALA A 246 -13.86 9.62 15.15
CA ALA A 246 -14.46 9.39 16.46
C ALA A 246 -15.56 10.40 16.83
N ASP A 247 -15.61 11.56 16.16
CA ASP A 247 -16.60 12.61 16.43
C ASP A 247 -17.74 12.66 15.39
N ALA A 248 -17.92 11.61 14.59
CA ALA A 248 -19.12 11.46 13.77
C ALA A 248 -20.32 11.15 14.69
N PRO A 249 -21.27 12.09 14.91
CA PRO A 249 -22.40 11.82 15.78
C PRO A 249 -23.26 10.71 15.16
N ALA A 250 -23.38 9.61 15.90
CA ALA A 250 -24.39 8.60 15.67
C ALA A 250 -25.78 9.27 15.67
N THR A 251 -26.32 9.55 14.49
CA THR A 251 -27.69 9.99 14.34
C THR A 251 -28.61 8.78 14.50
N GLY A 252 -28.79 8.40 15.76
CA GLY A 252 -29.85 7.50 16.21
C GLY A 252 -31.20 8.22 16.23
N SER A 253 -32.11 7.71 15.40
CA SER A 253 -33.55 7.50 15.56
C SER A 253 -34.35 8.14 16.71
N GLU A 254 -35.62 8.42 16.37
CA GLU A 254 -36.85 8.52 17.19
C GLU A 254 -37.34 9.88 17.70
N SER A 255 -38.33 10.46 16.98
CA SER A 255 -39.75 10.52 17.42
C SER A 255 -40.66 10.97 16.28
#